data_AF-A0A346S0Y1-F1
#
_entry.id   AF-A0A346S0Y1-F1
#
_cell.length_a   1.000
_cell.length_b   1.000
_cell.length_c   1.000
_cell.angle_alpha   90.00
_cell.angle_beta   90.00
_cell.angle_gamma   90.00
#
_symmetry.space_group_name_H-M   'P 1'
#
loop_
_entity.id
_entity.type
_entity.pdbx_description
1 polymer ?
#
loop_
_entity_poly.entity_id
_entity_poly.type
_entity_poly.pdbx_seq_one_letter_code
_entity_poly.pdbx_strand_id
1 'polypeptide(L)' 'MAIEQLKKRYANHPLGTALQELDKATDINMLHRVYISAKTMVLLLKYQTELTESEAKTLDEYIESRITVFQPGGNQSNYS' A
#
# COMPACT_ATOMS: atom_id res chain seq x y z
N MET A 1 13.98 -6.79 -0.84
CA MET A 1 13.34 -7.55 -1.94
C MET A 1 12.58 -6.56 -2.82
N ALA A 2 12.43 -6.79 -4.13
CA ALA A 2 11.67 -5.88 -4.98
C ALA A 2 10.15 -6.06 -4.78
N ILE A 3 9.36 -5.00 -4.98
CA ILE A 3 7.90 -5.04 -4.76
C ILE A 3 7.19 -6.10 -5.60
N GLU A 4 7.59 -6.31 -6.86
CA GLU A 4 6.99 -7.32 -7.74
C GLU A 4 7.19 -8.75 -7.20
N GLN A 5 8.33 -9.01 -6.56
CA GLN A 5 8.59 -10.31 -5.93
C GLN A 5 7.72 -10.50 -4.69
N LEU A 6 7.51 -9.44 -3.90
CA LEU A 6 6.62 -9.46 -2.74
C LEU A 6 5.16 -9.64 -3.14
N LYS A 7 4.68 -8.94 -4.17
CA LYS A 7 3.33 -9.12 -4.74
C LYS A 7 3.12 -10.56 -5.23
N LYS A 8 4.12 -11.15 -5.89
CA LYS A 8 4.07 -12.55 -6.32
C LYS A 8 4.05 -13.53 -5.14
N ARG A 9 4.87 -13.30 -4.11
CA ARG A 9 4.93 -14.13 -2.90
C ARG A 9 3.57 -14.18 -2.18
N TYR A 10 2.89 -13.04 -2.11
CA TYR A 10 1.59 -12.91 -1.44
C TYR A 10 0.39 -12.98 -2.38
N ALA A 11 0.54 -13.45 -3.63
CA ALA A 11 -0.52 -13.40 -4.64
C ALA A 11 -1.84 -14.10 -4.22
N ASN A 12 -1.75 -15.13 -3.38
CA ASN A 12 -2.91 -15.89 -2.84
C ASN A 12 -3.17 -15.58 -1.36
N HIS A 13 -2.67 -14.47 -0.84
CA HIS A 13 -2.81 -14.04 0.55
C HIS A 13 -3.67 -12.76 0.62
N PRO A 14 -4.40 -12.49 1.73
CA PRO A 14 -5.15 -11.25 1.91
C PRO A 14 -4.36 -9.97 1.62
N LEU A 15 -3.07 -9.95 1.97
CA LEU A 15 -2.15 -8.86 1.59
C LEU A 15 -2.07 -8.68 0.07
N GLY A 16 -1.90 -9.75 -0.71
CA GLY A 16 -1.84 -9.66 -2.16
C GLY A 16 -3.13 -9.15 -2.77
N THR A 17 -4.28 -9.59 -2.25
CA THR A 17 -5.59 -9.05 -2.64
C THR A 17 -5.67 -7.54 -2.37
N ALA A 18 -5.30 -7.10 -1.17
CA ALA A 18 -5.30 -5.68 -0.82
C ALA A 18 -4.36 -4.87 -1.73
N LEU A 19 -3.16 -5.38 -2.03
CA LEU A 19 -2.23 -4.70 -2.95
C LEU A 19 -2.79 -4.60 -4.38
N GLN A 20 -3.48 -5.64 -4.86
CA GLN A 20 -4.13 -5.62 -6.18
C GLN A 20 -5.32 -4.68 -6.23
N GLU A 21 -6.13 -4.62 -5.16
CA GLU A 21 -7.23 -3.68 -5.04
C GLU A 21 -6.73 -2.23 -4.96
N LEU A 22 -5.58 -2.02 -4.29
CA LEU A 22 -4.96 -0.70 -4.17
C LEU A 22 -4.53 -0.16 -5.54
N ASP A 23 -4.05 -1.04 -6.42
CA ASP A 23 -3.69 -0.69 -7.80
C ASP A 23 -4.88 -0.35 -8.69
N LYS A 24 -6.06 -0.86 -8.34
CA LYS A 24 -7.30 -0.70 -9.12
C LYS A 24 -8.24 0.34 -8.53
N ALA A 25 -7.95 0.87 -7.35
CA ALA A 25 -8.81 1.82 -6.66
C ALA A 25 -8.88 3.13 -7.45
N THR A 26 -10.08 3.45 -7.97
CA THR A 26 -10.36 4.69 -8.70
C THR A 26 -11.15 5.71 -7.88
N ASP A 27 -11.60 5.31 -6.68
CA ASP A 27 -12.39 6.14 -5.75
C ASP A 27 -11.62 6.31 -4.44
N ILE A 28 -11.71 7.51 -3.84
CA ILE A 28 -10.94 7.86 -2.64
C ILE A 28 -11.36 7.04 -1.41
N ASN A 29 -12.65 6.70 -1.29
CA ASN A 29 -13.13 5.93 -0.16
C ASN A 29 -12.68 4.47 -0.28
N MET A 30 -12.69 3.93 -1.50
CA MET A 30 -12.10 2.62 -1.78
C MET A 30 -10.60 2.62 -1.48
N LEU A 31 -9.86 3.63 -1.97
CA LEU A 31 -8.42 3.74 -1.75
C LEU A 31 -8.07 3.77 -0.26
N HIS A 32 -8.77 4.59 0.54
CA HIS A 32 -8.55 4.64 1.99
C HIS A 32 -8.83 3.31 2.70
N ARG A 33 -9.94 2.63 2.37
CA ARG A 33 -10.26 1.33 2.98
C ARG A 33 -9.21 0.28 2.66
N VAL A 34 -8.80 0.20 1.40
CA VAL A 34 -7.82 -0.78 0.95
C VAL A 34 -6.42 -0.46 1.49
N TYR A 35 -6.06 0.83 1.60
CA TYR A 35 -4.83 1.27 2.26
C TYR A 35 -4.76 0.78 3.71
N ILE A 36 -5.82 1.01 4.50
CA ILE A 36 -5.88 0.56 5.89
C ILE A 36 -5.69 -0.95 5.96
N SER A 37 -6.41 -1.70 5.10
CA SER A 37 -6.28 -3.16 5.02
C SER A 37 -4.84 -3.60 4.74
N ALA A 38 -4.20 -3.02 3.71
CA ALA A 38 -2.83 -3.35 3.33
C ALA A 38 -1.84 -3.03 4.47
N LYS A 39 -1.91 -1.85 5.10
CA LYS A 39 -1.05 -1.46 6.23
C LYS A 39 -1.24 -2.39 7.43
N THR A 40 -2.48 -2.75 7.76
CA THR A 40 -2.76 -3.69 8.86
C THR A 40 -2.15 -5.07 8.58
N MET A 41 -2.24 -5.57 7.35
CA MET A 41 -1.62 -6.85 6.98
C MET A 41 -0.09 -6.81 7.05
N VAL A 42 0.54 -5.73 6.59
CA VAL A 42 2.00 -5.55 6.71
C VAL A 42 2.42 -5.58 8.17
N LEU A 43 1.72 -4.86 9.05
CA LEU A 43 2.01 -4.83 10.48
C LEU A 43 1.86 -6.22 11.13
N LEU A 44 0.79 -6.94 10.80
CA LEU A 44 0.53 -8.27 11.33
C LEU A 44 1.63 -9.26 10.92
N LEU A 45 1.97 -9.31 9.63
CA LEU A 45 2.99 -10.22 9.10
C LEU A 45 4.38 -9.88 9.64
N LYS A 46 4.67 -8.59 9.87
CA LYS A 46 5.89 -8.15 10.54
C LYS A 46 5.95 -8.67 11.98
N TYR A 47 4.85 -8.55 12.73
CA TYR A 47 4.78 -9.05 14.11
C TYR A 47 4.92 -10.57 14.19
N GLN A 48 4.38 -11.29 13.20
CA GLN A 48 4.51 -12.74 13.04
C GLN A 48 5.86 -13.19 12.48
N THR A 49 6.81 -12.25 12.27
CA THR A 49 8.14 -12.48 11.68
C THR A 49 8.13 -13.11 10.28
N GLU A 50 7.01 -13.02 9.57
CA GLU A 50 6.87 -13.49 8.17
C GLU A 50 7.44 -12.50 7.15
N LEU A 51 7.49 -11.21 7.53
CA LEU A 51 8.18 -10.15 6.82
C LEU A 51 9.42 -9.73 7.59
N THR A 52 10.54 -9.62 6.87
CA THR A 52 11.70 -8.88 7.39
C THR A 52 11.41 -7.39 7.45
N GLU A 53 12.16 -6.68 8.28
CA GLU A 53 12.07 -5.21 8.39
C GLU A 53 12.19 -4.51 7.03
N SER A 54 13.09 -5.01 6.18
CA SER A 54 13.31 -4.48 4.83
C SER A 54 12.12 -4.71 3.90
N GLU A 55 11.47 -5.87 3.97
CA GLU A 55 10.32 -6.20 3.13
C GLU A 55 9.08 -5.42 3.57
N ALA A 56 8.87 -5.29 4.88
CA ALA A 56 7.83 -4.45 5.45
C ALA A 56 8.00 -2.99 4.99
N LYS A 57 9.22 -2.45 5.05
CA LYS A 57 9.52 -1.11 4.54
C LYS A 57 9.20 -0.95 3.05
N THR A 58 9.61 -1.90 2.20
CA THR A 58 9.30 -1.86 0.76
C THR A 58 7.79 -1.88 0.49
N LEU A 59 7.03 -2.66 1.25
CA LEU A 59 5.57 -2.70 1.15
C LEU A 59 4.93 -1.39 1.60
N ASP A 60 5.42 -0.83 2.72
CA ASP A 60 4.92 0.44 3.25
C ASP A 60 5.15 1.60 2.27
N GLU A 61 6.37 1.74 1.73
CA GLU A 61 6.70 2.77 0.73
C GLU A 61 5.83 2.64 -0.51
N TYR A 62 5.59 1.41 -0.97
CA TYR A 62 4.68 1.15 -2.09
C TYR A 62 3.25 1.59 -1.79
N ILE A 63 2.71 1.16 -0.64
CA ILE A 63 1.33 1.47 -0.22
C ILE A 63 1.14 2.99 -0.07
N GLU A 64 2.11 3.69 0.50
CA GLU A 64 2.07 5.15 0.69
C GLU A 64 2.13 5.89 -0.65
N SER A 65 2.95 5.41 -1.60
CA SER A 65 3.04 6.00 -2.94
C SER A 65 1.69 6.01 -3.68
N ARG A 66 0.81 5.02 -3.41
CA ARG A 66 -0.52 4.93 -4.02
C ARG A 66 -1.49 5.97 -3.49
N ILE A 67 -1.33 6.43 -2.25
CA ILE A 67 -2.13 7.53 -1.71
C ILE A 67 -1.65 8.87 -2.24
N THR A 68 -0.33 9.10 -2.31
CA THR A 68 0.23 10.38 -2.78
C THR A 68 -0.19 10.68 -4.22
N VAL A 69 -0.34 9.66 -5.07
CA VAL A 69 -0.79 9.80 -6.47
C VAL A 69 -2.28 10.20 -6.58
N PHE A 70 -3.10 9.98 -5.54
CA PHE A 70 -4.54 10.24 -5.59
C PHE A 70 -4.93 11.66 -5.14
N GLN A 71 -4.02 12.61 -4.92
CA GLN A 71 -4.42 13.98 -4.55
C GLN A 71 -5.35 14.60 -5.63
N PRO A 72 -6.66 14.80 -5.33
CA PRO A 72 -7.54 15.51 -6.24
C PRO A 72 -7.29 16.99 -6.01
N GLY A 73 -6.48 17.60 -6.88
CA GLY A 73 -6.19 19.03 -6.86
C GLY A 73 -4.75 19.33 -6.44
N GLY A 74 -3.91 19.55 -7.44
CA GLY A 74 -2.75 20.42 -7.28
C GLY A 74 -3.25 21.83 -6.94
N ASN A 75 -3.40 22.12 -5.66
CA ASN A 75 -3.51 23.49 -5.19
C ASN A 75 -2.07 24.01 -5.03
N GLN A 76 -1.57 24.66 -6.08
CA GLN A 76 -0.64 25.76 -5.89
C GLN A 76 -1.37 26.82 -5.07
N SER A 77 -1.23 26.75 -3.74
CA SER A 77 -1.54 27.90 -2.89
C SER A 77 -0.45 28.94 -3.12
N ASN A 78 -0.62 29.74 -4.16
CA ASN A 78 -0.12 31.11 -4.16
C ASN A 78 -0.81 31.83 -2.99
N TYR A 79 -0.07 32.04 -1.90
CA TYR A 79 -0.35 33.16 -1.02
C TYR A 79 0.86 34.08 -1.06
N SER A 80 0.57 35.25 -1.63
CA SER A 80 1.34 36.49 -1.66
C SER A 80 1.73 36.97 -0.27
#